data_AF-A0A7S4HKW7-F1
#
_entry.id   AF-A0A7S4HKW7-F1
#
_cell.length_a   1.000
_cell.length_b   1.000
_cell.length_c   1.000
_cell.angle_alpha   90.00
_cell.angle_beta   90.00
_cell.angle_gamma   90.00
#
_symmetry.space_group_name_H-M   'P 1'
#
loop_
_entity.id
_entity.type
_entity.pdbx_description
1 polymer ?
#
loop_
_entity_poly.entity_id
_entity_poly.type
_entity_poly.pdbx_seq_one_letter_code
_entity_poly.pdbx_strand_id
1 'polypeptide(L)'
;LKEILLQFSISELIKWKLNPTSTQIEFAIAGYTSSFKVQPAKPLHCLFIIRYLNGYVSALLDIADYAIVFEDYTPADNETDVLTIKRGDVIFVLEHDPGNGWEYGIVNGEEKGYFSLQHARHSPHLPNVTEQILSSVAINIVTENVPIEEEVLPLVVEFARTKFRNKKLQNEYLIDLGQRFTFSDAPLTHSLLKMEAEDNKIATDCYGLFLKYLTNPKARFIAEAVSKVGVKPILQNELYCQGMKHTVASDHTKETGKAAW
;
A
#
# COMPACT_ATOMS: atom_id res chain seq x y z
N LEU A 1 7.45 -33.44 -0.01
CA LEU A 1 6.73 -32.15 0.19
C LEU A 1 5.24 -32.42 0.04
N LYS A 2 4.37 -31.70 0.77
CA LYS A 2 2.93 -31.75 0.51
C LYS A 2 2.67 -30.89 -0.73
N GLU A 3 2.01 -31.46 -1.72
CA GLU A 3 1.62 -30.77 -2.95
C GLU A 3 0.50 -29.77 -2.65
N ILE A 4 0.62 -28.55 -3.17
CA ILE A 4 -0.45 -27.54 -3.09
C ILE A 4 -1.42 -27.83 -4.22
N LEU A 5 -2.62 -28.29 -3.87
CA LEU A 5 -3.64 -28.67 -4.84
C LEU A 5 -4.48 -27.48 -5.33
N LEU A 6 -4.55 -26.41 -4.54
CA LEU A 6 -5.32 -25.21 -4.85
C LEU A 6 -4.76 -24.00 -4.09
N GLN A 7 -4.52 -22.90 -4.82
CA GLN A 7 -4.11 -21.61 -4.27
C GLN A 7 -4.91 -20.52 -5.00
N PHE A 8 -5.40 -19.55 -4.24
CA PHE A 8 -6.10 -18.37 -4.76
C PHE A 8 -5.81 -17.19 -3.84
N SER A 9 -5.87 -15.98 -4.39
CA SER A 9 -5.78 -14.75 -3.61
C SER A 9 -7.12 -14.44 -2.93
N ILE A 10 -7.11 -13.54 -1.94
CA ILE A 10 -8.34 -13.09 -1.32
C ILE A 10 -9.22 -12.28 -2.28
N SER A 11 -8.62 -11.56 -3.23
CA SER A 11 -9.35 -10.79 -4.24
C SER A 11 -10.11 -11.68 -5.23
N GLU A 12 -9.67 -12.92 -5.40
CA GLU A 12 -10.38 -13.93 -6.18
C GLU A 12 -11.53 -14.57 -5.39
N LEU A 13 -11.57 -14.45 -4.06
CA LEU A 13 -12.59 -15.11 -3.25
C LEU A 13 -13.90 -14.30 -3.22
N ILE A 14 -14.90 -14.73 -3.99
CA ILE A 14 -16.19 -14.04 -4.12
C ILE A 14 -17.11 -14.31 -2.93
N LYS A 15 -17.22 -15.57 -2.53
CA LYS A 15 -18.15 -16.01 -1.49
C LYS A 15 -17.64 -17.26 -0.82
N TRP A 16 -17.85 -17.36 0.49
CA TRP A 16 -17.68 -18.62 1.20
C TRP A 16 -18.82 -18.82 2.20
N LYS A 17 -19.20 -20.08 2.41
CA LYS A 17 -20.21 -20.43 3.42
C LYS A 17 -19.94 -21.81 3.99
N LEU A 18 -20.21 -21.95 5.28
CA LEU A 18 -20.27 -23.25 5.92
C LEU A 18 -21.59 -23.92 5.51
N ASN A 19 -21.53 -25.14 4.98
CA ASN A 19 -22.73 -25.93 4.81
C ASN A 19 -23.11 -26.57 6.16
N PRO A 20 -24.26 -26.20 6.74
CA PRO A 20 -24.64 -26.65 8.08
C PRO A 20 -24.82 -28.16 8.19
N THR A 21 -25.08 -28.86 7.08
CA THR A 21 -25.37 -30.31 7.08
C THR A 21 -24.18 -31.20 6.77
N SER A 22 -23.12 -30.68 6.13
CA SER A 22 -22.06 -31.53 5.56
C SER A 22 -20.65 -31.31 6.11
N THR A 23 -20.45 -30.41 7.08
CA THR A 23 -19.10 -30.08 7.61
C THR A 23 -18.12 -29.74 6.47
N GLN A 24 -18.65 -29.11 5.42
CA GLN A 24 -17.91 -28.69 4.24
C GLN A 24 -17.99 -27.17 4.14
N ILE A 25 -16.90 -26.56 3.68
CA ILE A 25 -16.85 -25.16 3.31
C ILE A 25 -17.02 -25.09 1.80
N GLU A 26 -18.00 -24.31 1.36
CA GLU A 26 -18.18 -24.00 -0.05
C GLU A 26 -17.52 -22.65 -0.35
N PHE A 27 -16.63 -22.61 -1.33
CA PHE A 27 -15.95 -21.43 -1.84
C PHE A 27 -16.40 -21.14 -3.26
N ALA A 28 -16.67 -19.88 -3.59
CA ALA A 28 -16.86 -19.38 -4.95
C ALA A 28 -15.70 -18.44 -5.27
N ILE A 29 -14.98 -18.73 -6.35
CA ILE A 29 -13.76 -18.03 -6.76
C ILE A 29 -14.02 -17.35 -8.10
N ALA A 30 -13.57 -16.11 -8.26
CA ALA A 30 -13.65 -15.34 -9.49
C ALA A 30 -12.92 -16.06 -10.62
N GLY A 31 -13.49 -16.03 -11.83
CA GLY A 31 -12.96 -16.77 -12.98
C GLY A 31 -13.31 -18.26 -13.01
N TYR A 32 -13.84 -18.83 -11.92
CA TYR A 32 -14.31 -20.21 -11.89
C TYR A 32 -15.84 -20.25 -11.93
N THR A 33 -16.39 -21.01 -12.88
CA THR A 33 -17.84 -21.18 -13.03
C THR A 33 -18.47 -22.08 -11.96
N SER A 34 -17.66 -22.87 -11.24
CA SER A 34 -18.12 -23.83 -10.23
C SER A 34 -17.65 -23.46 -8.83
N SER A 35 -18.53 -23.61 -7.83
CA SER A 35 -18.13 -23.55 -6.43
C SER A 35 -17.36 -24.81 -6.02
N PHE A 36 -16.34 -24.65 -5.20
CA PHE A 36 -15.52 -25.74 -4.67
C PHE A 36 -15.92 -26.07 -3.24
N LYS A 37 -15.99 -27.36 -2.92
CA LYS A 37 -16.30 -27.83 -1.57
C LYS A 37 -15.06 -28.42 -0.93
N VAL A 38 -14.65 -27.86 0.19
CA VAL A 38 -13.51 -28.34 0.97
C VAL A 38 -14.00 -28.98 2.24
N GLN A 39 -13.57 -30.22 2.48
CA GLN A 39 -13.81 -30.93 3.73
C GLN A 39 -12.50 -31.02 4.53
N PRO A 40 -12.37 -30.29 5.65
CA PRO A 40 -11.23 -30.43 6.53
C PRO A 40 -11.14 -31.84 7.13
N ALA A 41 -9.92 -32.27 7.47
CA ALA A 41 -9.69 -33.59 8.09
C ALA A 41 -10.43 -33.79 9.42
N LYS A 42 -10.77 -32.70 10.12
CA LYS A 42 -11.59 -32.72 11.35
C LYS A 42 -12.77 -31.77 11.18
N PRO A 43 -14.02 -32.20 11.42
CA PRO A 43 -15.21 -31.35 11.29
C PRO A 43 -15.14 -30.01 12.05
N LEU A 44 -14.57 -30.01 13.26
CA LEU A 44 -14.41 -28.80 14.08
C LEU A 44 -13.53 -27.73 13.42
N HIS A 45 -12.65 -28.10 12.49
CA HIS A 45 -11.81 -27.14 11.79
C HIS A 45 -12.59 -26.26 10.82
N CYS A 46 -13.79 -26.68 10.36
CA CYS A 46 -14.58 -25.85 9.44
C CYS A 46 -14.96 -24.52 10.09
N LEU A 47 -15.43 -24.57 11.33
CA LEU A 47 -15.80 -23.38 12.09
C LEU A 47 -14.59 -22.47 12.34
N PHE A 48 -13.45 -23.06 12.66
CA PHE A 48 -12.22 -22.31 12.88
C PHE A 48 -11.77 -21.60 11.59
N ILE A 49 -11.74 -22.32 10.45
CA ILE A 49 -11.34 -21.76 9.14
C ILE A 49 -12.28 -20.63 8.74
N ILE A 50 -13.60 -20.81 8.86
CA ILE A 50 -14.58 -19.76 8.53
C ILE A 50 -14.42 -18.53 9.42
N ARG A 51 -14.25 -18.72 10.74
CA ARG A 51 -14.02 -17.60 11.66
C ARG A 51 -12.73 -16.85 11.33
N TYR A 52 -11.66 -17.59 11.05
CA TYR A 52 -10.38 -17.00 10.67
C TYR A 52 -10.49 -16.22 9.36
N LEU A 53 -11.09 -16.80 8.32
CA LEU A 53 -11.31 -16.14 7.04
C LEU A 53 -12.18 -14.89 7.19
N ASN A 54 -13.30 -14.97 7.93
CA ASN A 54 -14.14 -13.81 8.18
C ASN A 54 -13.36 -12.69 8.88
N GLY A 55 -12.64 -13.01 9.97
CA GLY A 55 -11.88 -12.01 10.71
C GLY A 55 -10.75 -11.40 9.89
N TYR A 56 -10.05 -12.22 9.10
CA TYR A 56 -9.00 -11.76 8.21
C TYR A 56 -9.53 -10.87 7.09
N VAL A 57 -10.61 -11.27 6.42
CA VAL A 57 -11.23 -10.46 5.35
C VAL A 57 -11.80 -9.17 5.90
N SER A 58 -12.52 -9.20 7.03
CA SER A 58 -13.01 -7.98 7.67
C SER A 58 -11.87 -7.01 7.97
N ALA A 59 -10.78 -7.49 8.59
CA ALA A 59 -9.62 -6.64 8.86
C ALA A 59 -8.96 -6.08 7.59
N LEU A 60 -8.97 -6.83 6.48
CA LEU A 60 -8.45 -6.35 5.20
C LEU A 60 -9.37 -5.31 4.53
N LEU A 61 -10.69 -5.48 4.65
CA LEU A 61 -11.66 -4.51 4.12
C LEU A 61 -11.67 -3.22 4.96
N ASP A 62 -11.52 -3.32 6.28
CA ASP A 62 -11.46 -2.17 7.18
C ASP A 62 -10.25 -1.26 6.92
N ILE A 63 -9.18 -1.78 6.30
CA ILE A 63 -7.98 -1.02 5.93
C ILE A 63 -7.87 -0.78 4.42
N ALA A 64 -8.90 -1.10 3.65
CA ALA A 64 -8.86 -1.01 2.21
C ALA A 64 -8.98 0.44 1.73
N ASP A 65 -7.91 0.96 1.14
CA ASP A 65 -7.90 2.30 0.54
C ASP A 65 -8.72 2.40 -0.77
N TYR A 66 -9.34 1.31 -1.22
CA TYR A 66 -10.06 1.25 -2.49
C TYR A 66 -11.44 0.63 -2.36
N ALA A 67 -12.37 1.12 -3.19
CA ALA A 67 -13.67 0.52 -3.41
C ALA A 67 -13.93 0.31 -4.91
N ILE A 68 -14.66 -0.76 -5.24
CA ILE A 68 -15.07 -1.09 -6.61
C ILE A 68 -16.58 -0.95 -6.69
N VAL A 69 -17.04 -0.19 -7.67
CA VAL A 69 -18.46 0.04 -7.93
C VAL A 69 -19.04 -1.19 -8.64
N PHE A 70 -20.11 -1.76 -8.10
CA PHE A 70 -20.81 -2.90 -8.68
C PHE A 70 -22.19 -2.55 -9.22
N GLU A 71 -22.67 -1.33 -8.98
CA GLU A 71 -23.94 -0.81 -9.46
C GLU A 71 -23.81 0.67 -9.80
N ASP A 72 -24.41 1.10 -10.91
CA ASP A 72 -24.41 2.49 -11.34
C ASP A 72 -25.25 3.34 -10.36
N TYR A 73 -24.80 4.57 -10.08
CA TYR A 73 -25.57 5.52 -9.30
C TYR A 73 -25.37 6.94 -9.84
N THR A 74 -26.47 7.66 -9.96
CA THR A 74 -26.50 9.07 -10.40
C THR A 74 -27.23 9.87 -9.33
N PRO A 75 -26.57 10.86 -8.69
CA PRO A 75 -27.18 11.69 -7.66
C PRO A 75 -28.37 12.49 -8.21
N ALA A 76 -29.33 12.81 -7.33
CA ALA A 76 -30.37 13.79 -7.65
C ALA A 76 -29.81 15.23 -7.66
N ASP A 77 -30.53 16.17 -8.29
CA ASP A 77 -30.08 17.58 -8.44
C ASP A 77 -29.74 18.29 -7.10
N ASN A 78 -30.26 17.78 -5.98
CA ASN A 78 -30.03 18.29 -4.64
C ASN A 78 -28.83 17.67 -3.91
N GLU A 79 -28.15 16.69 -4.51
CA GLU A 79 -27.03 15.93 -3.95
C GLU A 79 -25.70 16.36 -4.59
N THR A 80 -25.31 17.62 -4.37
CA THR A 80 -24.17 18.25 -5.08
C THR A 80 -22.80 17.68 -4.75
N ASP A 81 -22.69 17.01 -3.59
CA ASP A 81 -21.41 16.54 -3.06
C ASP A 81 -21.24 15.01 -3.27
N VAL A 82 -22.15 14.39 -4.01
CA VAL A 82 -22.19 12.94 -4.24
C VAL A 82 -21.64 12.63 -5.64
N LEU A 83 -20.85 11.55 -5.73
CA LEU A 83 -20.26 11.11 -6.98
C LEU A 83 -21.31 10.46 -7.89
N THR A 84 -21.22 10.76 -9.19
CA THR A 84 -21.80 9.89 -10.21
C THR A 84 -20.84 8.74 -10.43
N ILE A 85 -21.32 7.51 -10.24
CA ILE A 85 -20.49 6.30 -10.30
C ILE A 85 -21.11 5.28 -11.25
N LYS A 86 -20.26 4.52 -11.94
CA LYS A 86 -20.66 3.44 -12.85
C LYS A 86 -20.03 2.13 -12.42
N ARG A 87 -20.73 1.03 -12.66
CA ARG A 87 -20.23 -0.32 -12.46
C ARG A 87 -18.87 -0.49 -13.13
N GLY A 88 -17.90 -0.92 -12.35
CA GLY A 88 -16.51 -1.10 -12.77
C GLY A 88 -15.60 0.07 -12.39
N ASP A 89 -16.15 1.23 -12.01
CA ASP A 89 -15.35 2.34 -11.51
C ASP A 89 -14.59 1.95 -10.23
N VAL A 90 -13.42 2.56 -10.09
CA VAL A 90 -12.56 2.39 -8.91
C VAL A 90 -12.52 3.71 -8.16
N ILE A 91 -12.85 3.62 -6.87
CA ILE A 91 -12.85 4.76 -5.97
C ILE A 91 -11.69 4.59 -5.01
N PHE A 92 -10.83 5.60 -4.92
CA PHE A 92 -9.84 5.70 -3.84
C PHE A 92 -10.52 6.34 -2.62
N VAL A 93 -10.58 5.61 -1.51
CA VAL A 93 -11.24 6.05 -0.28
C VAL A 93 -10.33 7.01 0.46
N LEU A 94 -10.81 8.22 0.69
CA LEU A 94 -10.09 9.27 1.42
C LEU A 94 -10.50 9.31 2.90
N GLU A 95 -11.80 9.16 3.15
CA GLU A 95 -12.36 9.16 4.49
C GLU A 95 -13.37 8.01 4.62
N HIS A 96 -13.06 7.07 5.50
CA HIS A 96 -13.99 6.01 5.89
C HIS A 96 -15.06 6.57 6.82
N ASP A 97 -16.28 6.07 6.62
CA ASP A 97 -17.47 6.48 7.33
C ASP A 97 -17.47 6.06 8.81
N PRO A 98 -17.88 6.94 9.75
CA PRO A 98 -18.14 6.56 11.13
C PRO A 98 -19.44 5.75 11.37
N GLY A 99 -20.29 5.47 10.37
CA GLY A 99 -21.33 4.42 10.46
C GLY A 99 -22.71 4.67 9.82
N ASN A 100 -22.84 5.46 8.75
CA ASN A 100 -24.09 5.70 8.02
C ASN A 100 -24.19 5.04 6.60
N GLY A 101 -23.17 4.29 6.18
CA GLY A 101 -23.04 3.66 4.87
C GLY A 101 -22.49 4.56 3.74
N TRP A 102 -21.94 5.73 4.05
CA TRP A 102 -21.42 6.70 3.07
C TRP A 102 -19.98 7.11 3.34
N GLU A 103 -19.12 6.93 2.35
CA GLU A 103 -17.70 7.27 2.41
C GLU A 103 -17.34 8.40 1.45
N TYR A 104 -16.20 9.05 1.66
CA TYR A 104 -15.70 10.10 0.79
C TYR A 104 -14.47 9.61 0.02
N GLY A 105 -14.45 9.82 -1.29
CA GLY A 105 -13.38 9.28 -2.15
C GLY A 105 -13.18 10.02 -3.46
N ILE A 106 -12.27 9.48 -4.27
CA ILE A 106 -11.96 9.97 -5.62
C ILE A 106 -12.28 8.86 -6.62
N VAL A 107 -13.21 9.09 -7.54
CA VAL A 107 -13.50 8.14 -8.63
C VAL A 107 -12.53 8.36 -9.78
N ASN A 108 -11.87 7.28 -10.23
CA ASN A 108 -10.95 7.26 -11.37
C ASN A 108 -9.84 8.35 -11.34
N GLY A 109 -9.52 8.90 -10.16
CA GLY A 109 -8.49 9.93 -9.98
C GLY A 109 -8.88 11.36 -10.36
N GLU A 110 -10.14 11.63 -10.69
CA GLU A 110 -10.58 12.94 -11.20
C GLU A 110 -11.59 13.63 -10.27
N GLU A 111 -12.76 13.01 -10.07
CA GLU A 111 -13.86 13.61 -9.32
C GLU A 111 -13.87 13.15 -7.86
N LYS A 112 -14.13 14.09 -6.94
CA LYS A 112 -14.22 13.82 -5.51
C LYS A 112 -15.64 14.02 -5.02
N GLY A 113 -16.07 13.17 -4.10
CA GLY A 113 -17.38 13.27 -3.50
C GLY A 113 -17.69 12.07 -2.63
N TYR A 114 -18.88 12.10 -2.06
CA TYR A 114 -19.44 11.00 -1.30
C TYR A 114 -19.92 9.88 -2.21
N PHE A 115 -19.82 8.64 -1.75
CA PHE A 115 -20.38 7.48 -2.40
C PHE A 115 -20.95 6.51 -1.36
N SER A 116 -21.97 5.75 -1.74
CA SER A 116 -22.60 4.79 -0.84
C SER A 116 -22.01 3.39 -1.00
N LEU A 117 -21.76 2.72 0.12
CA LEU A 117 -21.40 1.30 0.17
C LEU A 117 -22.56 0.38 -0.27
N GLN A 118 -23.74 0.92 -0.56
CA GLN A 118 -24.82 0.18 -1.22
C GLN A 118 -24.52 -0.12 -2.70
N HIS A 119 -23.66 0.68 -3.33
CA HIS A 119 -23.33 0.58 -4.76
C HIS A 119 -21.85 0.23 -5.01
N ALA A 120 -21.02 0.32 -3.98
CA ALA A 120 -19.59 0.01 -4.01
C ALA A 120 -19.19 -0.93 -2.87
N ARG A 121 -18.12 -1.70 -3.08
CA ARG A 121 -17.55 -2.59 -2.05
C ARG A 121 -16.06 -2.33 -1.90
N HIS A 122 -15.54 -2.38 -0.68
CA HIS A 122 -14.11 -2.32 -0.43
C HIS A 122 -13.36 -3.43 -1.17
N SER A 123 -12.15 -3.09 -1.62
CA SER A 123 -11.22 -3.98 -2.29
C SER A 123 -9.84 -3.80 -1.65
N PRO A 124 -9.26 -4.84 -1.03
CA PRO A 124 -7.97 -4.71 -0.33
C PRO A 124 -6.78 -4.50 -1.27
N HIS A 125 -7.00 -4.55 -2.58
CA HIS A 125 -6.01 -4.31 -3.61
C HIS A 125 -6.59 -3.35 -4.65
N LEU A 126 -5.71 -2.54 -5.24
CA LEU A 126 -6.01 -1.89 -6.50
C LEU A 126 -6.42 -2.99 -7.48
N PRO A 127 -7.67 -3.00 -7.99
CA PRO A 127 -8.03 -3.98 -9.00
C PRO A 127 -7.03 -3.84 -10.16
N ASN A 128 -6.63 -4.96 -10.77
CA ASN A 128 -5.97 -4.96 -12.06
C ASN A 128 -6.98 -4.37 -13.07
N VAL A 129 -7.11 -3.05 -13.09
CA VAL A 129 -7.77 -2.30 -14.14
C VAL A 129 -6.88 -2.50 -15.34
N THR A 130 -7.22 -3.48 -16.15
CA THR A 130 -6.70 -3.63 -17.51
C THR A 130 -6.75 -2.25 -18.15
N GLU A 131 -5.56 -1.71 -18.41
CA GLU A 131 -5.23 -0.46 -19.10
C GLU A 131 -6.44 0.32 -19.62
N GLN A 132 -6.84 1.41 -18.94
CA GLN A 132 -7.33 2.61 -19.67
C GLN A 132 -7.57 3.89 -18.87
N ILE A 133 -7.51 3.92 -17.53
CA ILE A 133 -7.86 5.15 -16.80
C ILE A 133 -6.84 5.47 -15.70
N LEU A 134 -5.64 5.86 -16.10
CA LEU A 134 -4.72 6.66 -15.27
C LEU A 134 -3.96 7.63 -16.18
N SER A 135 -4.70 8.55 -16.80
CA SER A 135 -4.12 9.74 -17.42
C SER A 135 -4.46 10.97 -16.57
N SER A 136 -3.83 11.09 -15.41
CA SER A 136 -3.66 12.40 -14.77
C SER A 136 -2.28 12.44 -14.11
N VAL A 137 -1.36 13.05 -14.87
CA VAL A 137 0.06 13.24 -14.54
C VAL A 137 0.84 11.92 -14.45
N ALA A 138 1.44 11.50 -15.56
CA ALA A 138 2.39 10.39 -15.56
C ALA A 138 3.54 10.72 -14.59
N ILE A 139 3.50 10.14 -13.39
CA ILE A 139 4.63 10.16 -12.47
C ILE A 139 5.60 9.13 -13.01
N ASN A 140 6.63 9.60 -13.71
CA ASN A 140 7.70 8.75 -14.18
C ASN A 140 8.53 8.30 -12.97
N ILE A 141 8.67 6.99 -12.79
CA ILE A 141 9.48 6.40 -11.72
C ILE A 141 10.71 5.79 -12.36
N VAL A 142 11.86 6.39 -12.08
CA VAL A 142 13.15 5.91 -12.60
C VAL A 142 13.79 5.05 -11.52
N THR A 143 14.00 3.78 -11.84
CA THR A 143 14.64 2.79 -10.95
C THR A 143 16.06 2.43 -11.37
N GLU A 144 16.60 3.12 -12.38
CA GLU A 144 17.97 2.94 -12.83
C GLU A 144 18.94 3.05 -11.64
N ASN A 145 19.85 2.08 -11.50
CA ASN A 145 20.86 1.97 -10.44
C ASN A 145 20.36 1.54 -9.05
N VAL A 146 19.10 1.13 -8.90
CA VAL A 146 18.64 0.42 -7.70
C VAL A 146 18.56 -1.08 -8.02
N PRO A 147 19.29 -1.96 -7.29
CA PRO A 147 19.21 -3.40 -7.52
C PRO A 147 17.87 -3.93 -6.98
N ILE A 148 16.83 -3.88 -7.80
CA ILE A 148 15.49 -4.37 -7.49
C ILE A 148 15.24 -5.61 -8.37
N GLU A 149 14.83 -6.70 -7.75
CA GLU A 149 14.39 -7.90 -8.47
C GLU A 149 13.13 -7.61 -9.29
N GLU A 150 13.05 -8.12 -10.52
CA GLU A 150 11.95 -7.85 -11.45
C GLU A 150 10.57 -8.19 -10.86
N GLU A 151 10.50 -9.23 -10.02
CA GLU A 151 9.27 -9.67 -9.35
C GLU A 151 8.73 -8.65 -8.33
N VAL A 152 9.61 -7.83 -7.73
CA VAL A 152 9.26 -6.87 -6.67
C VAL A 152 9.13 -5.45 -7.23
N LEU A 153 9.65 -5.21 -8.45
CA LEU A 153 9.64 -3.90 -9.10
C LEU A 153 8.24 -3.25 -9.14
N PRO A 154 7.14 -3.95 -9.48
CA PRO A 154 5.80 -3.35 -9.48
C PRO A 154 5.39 -2.82 -8.10
N LEU A 155 5.69 -3.56 -7.03
CA LEU A 155 5.38 -3.17 -5.65
C LEU A 155 6.19 -1.94 -5.22
N VAL A 156 7.47 -1.88 -5.61
CA VAL A 156 8.32 -0.72 -5.32
C VAL A 156 7.85 0.52 -6.07
N VAL A 157 7.45 0.37 -7.34
CA VAL A 157 6.89 1.46 -8.15
C VAL A 157 5.60 1.99 -7.54
N GLU A 158 4.69 1.11 -7.12
CA GLU A 158 3.44 1.51 -6.46
C GLU A 158 3.69 2.22 -5.11
N PHE A 159 4.58 1.66 -4.28
CA PHE A 159 4.98 2.27 -3.02
C PHE A 159 5.63 3.64 -3.24
N ALA A 160 6.51 3.75 -4.23
CA ALA A 160 7.16 4.99 -4.59
C ALA A 160 6.14 6.06 -4.99
N ARG A 161 5.20 5.71 -5.88
CA ARG A 161 4.15 6.61 -6.36
C ARG A 161 3.30 7.18 -5.24
N THR A 162 2.95 6.36 -4.25
CA THR A 162 2.04 6.74 -3.17
C THR A 162 2.73 7.44 -2.00
N LYS A 163 3.97 7.07 -1.68
CA LYS A 163 4.64 7.50 -0.45
C LYS A 163 5.77 8.50 -0.66
N PHE A 164 6.41 8.58 -1.83
CA PHE A 164 7.54 9.50 -2.01
C PHE A 164 7.11 10.91 -2.37
N ARG A 165 7.95 11.90 -2.02
CA ARG A 165 7.77 13.27 -2.53
C ARG A 165 8.05 13.29 -4.04
N ASN A 166 7.28 14.06 -4.79
CA ASN A 166 7.54 14.23 -6.22
C ASN A 166 8.39 15.48 -6.45
N LYS A 167 9.36 15.40 -7.36
CA LYS A 167 10.08 16.59 -7.83
C LYS A 167 9.43 17.06 -9.13
N LYS A 168 8.95 18.31 -9.16
CA LYS A 168 8.46 18.91 -10.40
C LYS A 168 9.65 19.30 -11.26
N LEU A 169 9.81 18.67 -12.42
CA LEU A 169 10.83 18.99 -13.41
C LEU A 169 10.13 19.42 -14.70
N GLN A 170 10.26 20.70 -15.05
CA GLN A 170 9.67 21.31 -16.25
C GLN A 170 8.15 21.06 -16.37
N ASN A 171 7.72 19.95 -16.97
CA ASN A 171 6.33 19.56 -17.20
C ASN A 171 5.94 18.18 -16.62
N GLU A 172 6.85 17.51 -15.91
CA GLU A 172 6.62 16.16 -15.37
C GLU A 172 6.90 16.08 -13.87
N TYR A 173 6.24 15.14 -13.21
CA TYR A 173 6.52 14.77 -11.83
C TYR A 173 7.39 13.51 -11.87
N LEU A 174 8.64 13.64 -11.44
CA LEU A 174 9.61 12.55 -11.46
C LEU A 174 9.87 12.06 -10.04
N ILE A 175 9.85 10.74 -9.86
CA ILE A 175 10.42 10.06 -8.69
C ILE A 175 11.60 9.24 -9.18
N ASP A 176 12.80 9.82 -9.08
CA ASP A 176 14.04 9.11 -9.36
C ASP A 176 14.49 8.38 -8.08
N LEU A 177 14.22 7.08 -8.00
CA LEU A 177 14.63 6.25 -6.86
C LEU A 177 16.14 6.09 -6.80
N GLY A 178 16.82 6.03 -7.96
CA GLY A 178 18.28 5.97 -8.03
C GLY A 178 18.90 7.19 -7.36
N GLN A 179 18.50 8.40 -7.76
CA GLN A 179 18.94 9.64 -7.12
C GLN A 179 18.56 9.71 -5.64
N ARG A 180 17.35 9.26 -5.29
CA ARG A 180 16.87 9.31 -3.89
C ARG A 180 17.64 8.38 -2.98
N PHE A 181 18.04 7.21 -3.45
CA PHE A 181 18.85 6.25 -2.69
C PHE A 181 20.36 6.43 -2.90
N THR A 182 20.79 7.39 -3.73
CA THR A 182 22.20 7.79 -3.82
C THR A 182 22.66 8.47 -2.53
N PHE A 183 23.83 8.08 -2.03
CA PHE A 183 24.42 8.68 -0.83
C PHE A 183 24.63 10.20 -1.00
N SER A 184 24.42 10.95 0.09
CA SER A 184 24.67 12.39 0.16
C SER A 184 25.13 12.75 1.57
N ASP A 185 26.25 13.46 1.69
CA ASP A 185 26.75 14.03 2.94
C ASP A 185 26.01 15.31 3.35
N ALA A 186 25.31 15.95 2.41
CA ALA A 186 24.46 17.10 2.69
C ALA A 186 23.25 16.72 3.56
N PRO A 187 22.89 17.52 4.59
CA PRO A 187 21.68 17.31 5.37
C PRO A 187 20.41 17.33 4.51
N LEU A 188 19.46 16.44 4.80
CA LEU A 188 18.14 16.50 4.20
C LEU A 188 17.42 17.78 4.64
N THR A 189 16.93 18.56 3.67
CA THR A 189 16.02 19.68 3.91
C THR A 189 14.56 19.21 4.07
N HIS A 190 14.23 18.09 3.43
CA HIS A 190 12.94 17.42 3.49
C HIS A 190 13.13 15.91 3.57
N SER A 191 12.20 15.23 4.24
CA SER A 191 12.03 13.78 4.24
C SER A 191 12.00 13.18 2.83
N LEU A 192 12.41 11.91 2.71
CA LEU A 192 12.32 11.16 1.46
C LEU A 192 10.83 10.91 1.11
N LEU A 193 10.05 10.49 2.10
CA LEU A 193 8.62 10.25 2.00
C LEU A 193 7.81 11.55 2.17
N LYS A 194 6.60 11.59 1.61
CA LYS A 194 5.63 12.66 1.79
C LYS A 194 4.97 12.49 3.15
N MET A 195 5.15 13.49 4.02
CA MET A 195 4.60 13.50 5.39
C MET A 195 4.36 14.94 5.87
N GLU A 196 3.60 15.05 6.96
CA GLU A 196 3.27 16.31 7.63
C GLU A 196 4.52 17.05 8.15
N ALA A 197 4.39 18.36 8.39
CA ALA A 197 5.52 19.20 8.78
C ALA A 197 6.22 18.75 10.08
N GLU A 198 5.44 18.27 11.06
CA GLU A 198 5.95 17.75 12.33
C GLU A 198 6.79 16.48 12.13
N ASP A 199 6.26 15.52 11.38
CA ASP A 199 6.95 14.27 11.07
C ASP A 199 8.17 14.52 10.18
N ASN A 200 8.07 15.47 9.23
CA ASN A 200 9.20 15.87 8.39
C ASN A 200 10.38 16.39 9.23
N LYS A 201 10.12 17.15 10.29
CA LYS A 201 11.16 17.63 11.20
C LYS A 201 11.84 16.47 11.93
N ILE A 202 11.07 15.47 12.38
CA ILE A 202 11.62 14.27 13.01
C ILE A 202 12.47 13.48 12.01
N ALA A 203 12.00 13.32 10.77
CA ALA A 203 12.72 12.64 9.71
C ALA A 203 14.06 13.32 9.38
N THR A 204 14.11 14.65 9.30
CA THR A 204 15.36 15.39 9.05
C THR A 204 16.33 15.30 10.24
N ASP A 205 15.81 15.28 11.48
CA ASP A 205 16.62 15.04 12.68
C ASP A 205 17.26 13.64 12.65
N CYS A 206 16.49 12.61 12.28
CA CYS A 206 16.97 11.23 12.17
C CYS A 206 18.06 11.11 11.10
N TYR A 207 17.90 11.79 9.96
CA TYR A 207 18.94 11.84 8.94
C TYR A 207 20.24 12.45 9.47
N GLY A 208 20.14 13.53 10.26
CA GLY A 208 21.29 14.13 10.93
C GLY A 208 22.00 13.15 11.89
N LEU A 209 21.25 12.25 12.54
CA LEU A 209 21.82 11.19 13.37
C LEU A 209 22.52 10.10 12.55
N PHE A 210 21.99 9.73 11.38
CA PHE A 210 22.69 8.84 10.44
C PHE A 210 24.01 9.44 9.96
N LEU A 211 24.04 10.72 9.57
CA LEU A 211 25.28 11.40 9.17
C LEU A 211 26.31 11.43 10.32
N LYS A 212 25.85 11.69 11.56
CA LYS A 212 26.71 11.60 12.75
C LYS A 212 27.25 10.19 12.99
N TYR A 213 26.45 9.16 12.73
CA TYR A 213 26.89 7.77 12.84
C TYR A 213 27.95 7.43 11.79
N LEU A 214 27.74 7.81 10.53
CA LEU A 214 28.69 7.55 9.45
C LEU A 214 30.04 8.24 9.67
N THR A 215 30.03 9.46 10.23
CA THR A 215 31.25 10.20 10.58
C THR A 215 31.87 9.74 11.91
N ASN A 216 31.06 9.30 12.88
CA ASN A 216 31.48 8.83 14.20
C ASN A 216 30.61 7.66 14.66
N PRO A 217 31.01 6.40 14.39
CA PRO A 217 30.16 5.23 14.54
C PRO A 217 29.92 4.88 16.00
N LYS A 218 28.93 5.54 16.60
CA LYS A 218 28.45 5.29 17.95
C LYS A 218 27.01 4.82 17.87
N ALA A 219 26.76 3.60 18.35
CA ALA A 219 25.43 2.97 18.36
C ALA A 219 24.33 3.85 18.98
N ARG A 220 24.70 4.75 19.91
CA ARG A 220 23.78 5.73 20.51
C ARG A 220 23.05 6.60 19.48
N PHE A 221 23.67 6.94 18.35
CA PHE A 221 23.03 7.78 17.33
C PHE A 221 21.91 7.04 16.61
N ILE A 222 22.10 5.75 16.33
CA ILE A 222 21.06 4.88 15.77
C ILE A 222 19.96 4.64 16.80
N ALA A 223 20.31 4.34 18.06
CA ALA A 223 19.33 4.17 19.13
C ALA A 223 18.47 5.43 19.35
N GLU A 224 19.08 6.62 19.28
CA GLU A 224 18.37 7.90 19.37
C GLU A 224 17.43 8.10 18.18
N ALA A 225 17.84 7.76 16.96
CA ALA A 225 17.00 7.86 15.77
C ALA A 225 15.77 6.93 15.87
N VAL A 226 15.99 5.66 16.24
CA VAL A 226 14.91 4.68 16.48
C VAL A 226 13.96 5.17 17.58
N SER A 227 14.50 5.74 18.66
CA SER A 227 13.69 6.30 19.75
C SER A 227 12.85 7.50 19.32
N LYS A 228 13.36 8.37 18.43
CA LYS A 228 12.64 9.55 17.92
C LYS A 228 11.48 9.17 17.00
N VAL A 229 11.63 8.11 16.22
CA VAL A 229 10.60 7.58 15.32
C VAL A 229 9.40 7.00 16.09
N GLY A 230 9.67 6.34 17.21
CA GLY A 230 8.63 5.73 18.04
C GLY A 230 7.83 4.65 17.30
N VAL A 231 6.51 4.64 17.51
CA VAL A 231 5.58 3.65 16.92
C VAL A 231 4.86 4.15 15.66
N LYS A 232 5.21 5.34 15.15
CA LYS A 232 4.55 5.93 13.98
C LYS A 232 5.01 5.21 12.70
N PRO A 233 4.12 4.51 11.97
CA PRO A 233 4.53 3.69 10.82
C PRO A 233 5.23 4.48 9.71
N ILE A 234 4.78 5.71 9.43
CA ILE A 234 5.36 6.55 8.38
C ILE A 234 6.82 6.93 8.67
N LEU A 235 7.16 7.20 9.94
CA LEU A 235 8.51 7.53 10.36
C LEU A 235 9.41 6.28 10.39
N GLN A 236 8.84 5.10 10.68
CA GLN A 236 9.56 3.83 10.58
C GLN A 236 9.96 3.54 9.14
N ASN A 237 9.02 3.68 8.20
CA ASN A 237 9.30 3.51 6.77
C ASN A 237 10.34 4.52 6.25
N GLU A 238 10.26 5.78 6.70
CA GLU A 238 11.26 6.80 6.39
C GLU A 238 12.64 6.40 6.92
N LEU A 239 12.73 5.92 8.17
CA LEU A 239 13.99 5.48 8.77
C LEU A 239 14.64 4.34 7.96
N TYR A 240 13.85 3.37 7.49
CA TYR A 240 14.33 2.31 6.59
C TYR A 240 14.83 2.89 5.25
N CYS A 241 14.08 3.81 4.64
CA CYS A 241 14.47 4.44 3.38
C CYS A 241 15.79 5.24 3.52
N GLN A 242 15.96 5.97 4.63
CA GLN A 242 17.21 6.68 4.93
C GLN A 242 18.37 5.71 5.14
N GLY A 243 18.15 4.61 5.86
CA GLY A 243 19.13 3.53 6.00
C GLY A 243 19.58 3.00 4.65
N MET A 244 18.62 2.65 3.78
CA MET A 244 18.90 2.21 2.40
C MET A 244 19.68 3.26 1.60
N LYS A 245 19.30 4.55 1.69
CA LYS A 245 20.02 5.64 1.01
C LYS A 245 21.50 5.71 1.40
N HIS A 246 21.84 5.36 2.63
CA HIS A 246 23.23 5.36 3.08
C HIS A 246 23.99 4.09 2.69
N THR A 247 23.29 2.99 2.33
CA THR A 247 23.91 1.67 2.12
C THR A 247 23.85 1.15 0.68
N VAL A 248 22.79 1.45 -0.08
CA VAL A 248 22.50 0.81 -1.37
C VAL A 248 23.29 1.43 -2.54
N ALA A 249 23.76 2.67 -2.41
CA ALA A 249 24.45 3.39 -3.49
C ALA A 249 25.71 4.14 -3.03
N SER A 250 26.30 3.78 -1.89
CA SER A 250 27.58 4.34 -1.47
C SER A 250 28.72 3.50 -2.03
N ASP A 251 29.31 3.92 -3.16
CA ASP A 251 30.70 3.53 -3.49
C ASP A 251 31.67 3.88 -2.34
N HIS A 252 31.25 4.76 -1.43
CA HIS A 252 31.91 5.06 -0.17
C HIS A 252 32.14 3.85 0.76
N THR A 253 31.34 2.79 0.66
CA THR A 253 31.60 1.54 1.40
C THR A 253 32.81 0.78 0.84
N LYS A 254 33.12 0.93 -0.45
CA LYS A 254 34.32 0.33 -1.08
C LYS A 254 35.60 1.02 -0.61
N GLU A 255 35.56 2.34 -0.39
CA GLU A 255 36.74 3.10 0.07
C GLU A 255 36.97 3.01 1.58
N THR A 256 35.90 2.94 2.39
CA THR A 256 36.03 2.95 3.86
C THR A 256 36.02 1.57 4.49
N GLY A 257 35.72 0.51 3.72
CA GLY A 257 35.67 -0.89 4.20
C GLY A 257 34.63 -1.14 5.29
N LYS A 258 33.75 -0.17 5.55
CA LYS A 258 32.71 -0.25 6.58
C LYS A 258 31.37 -0.38 5.88
N ALA A 259 30.94 -1.63 5.70
CA ALA A 259 29.52 -1.88 5.48
C ALA A 259 28.75 -1.30 6.67
N ALA A 260 27.75 -0.47 6.41
CA ALA A 260 26.99 0.20 7.45
C ALA A 260 25.92 -0.73 8.05
N TRP A 261 26.24 -2.00 8.35
CA TRP A 261 25.42 -2.92 9.14
C TRP A 261 26.30 -4.00 9.79
#